data_AF-A0AAE0T6A3-F1
#
_entry.id   AF-A0AAE0T6A3-F1
#
_cell.length_a   1.000
_cell.length_b   1.000
_cell.length_c   1.000
_cell.angle_alpha   90.00
_cell.angle_beta   90.00
_cell.angle_gamma   90.00
#
_symmetry.space_group_name_H-M   'P 1'
#
loop_
_entity.id
_entity.type
_entity.pdbx_description
1 polymer ?
#
loop_
_entity_poly.entity_id
_entity_poly.type
_entity_poly.pdbx_seq_one_letter_code
_entity_poly.pdbx_strand_id
1 'polypeptide(L)'
;MITGRDDAAADGNRPVSVIFTVSAGGESTGYNGLSIAAEQFTNTDNDSAGITVTAAGDLSEGGASAQITVVLNSQPSGPVTVNLAGSDTTEASLSASSVTFTDTDWNAPQTVRVAGADDSLADGNRPVRITFSVSSEDSGYKNRLIPPVELTNADDDTAGYTVPGVTGTLTEGASSVRIEFGINTEPFAPVRVSPRCACAGLPEVVFTPAFYEFTPQNWQNTASFTVSSPYDAAASGNIDLDISFEIVSSDSAYAGAALQGVSVRRTDTDSPGITIVKTADGVSEAGGSGNFTAVLNSKPAGEVTVSFTLSNPAEADISPASLTFTPDDFGNVRTDALYSALTAGDLVFSSEDNDSAGINVSAVTGRVSEDGGTGIFTVRLNSEPAGEVRLRIVSDRPDAAVPDAPEYRTAASAAASTVAYDNERPAVLISSASAVTDENGRESILTVRLNKEPAAGVIINLAVSDAAEAEISPQTVTLTPDNWNSGAEVTVKGVNDGDEDGQAAYQVSASADVSSAAEFSGVSASYAMRNLDNDGLMPQVTLKSPQKDRNFQQEHR
;
A
#
# COMPACT_ATOMS: atom_id res chain seq x y z
N MET A 1 82.06 -49.96 5.77
CA MET A 1 81.34 -48.68 5.62
C MET A 1 80.29 -48.65 6.70
N ILE A 2 80.26 -47.59 7.52
CA ILE A 2 79.21 -47.34 8.51
C ILE A 2 78.40 -46.14 8.03
N THR A 3 77.10 -46.19 8.21
CA THR A 3 76.17 -45.10 7.88
C THR A 3 75.26 -44.91 9.09
N GLY A 4 75.01 -43.66 9.46
CA GLY A 4 73.96 -43.34 10.42
C GLY A 4 72.60 -43.86 9.94
N ARG A 5 71.68 -44.06 10.89
CA ARG A 5 70.26 -44.12 10.57
C ARG A 5 69.68 -42.79 10.98
N ASP A 6 69.02 -42.16 10.02
CA ASP A 6 68.09 -41.07 10.25
C ASP A 6 66.87 -41.66 10.97
N ASP A 7 66.42 -41.03 12.05
CA ASP A 7 65.13 -41.33 12.65
C ASP A 7 64.25 -40.07 12.60
N ALA A 8 63.54 -39.73 13.67
CA ALA A 8 62.70 -38.54 13.71
C ALA A 8 62.65 -37.92 15.12
N ALA A 9 63.41 -38.45 16.08
CA ALA A 9 63.37 -38.06 17.47
C ALA A 9 64.50 -37.08 17.75
N ALA A 10 64.17 -35.91 18.30
CA ALA A 10 65.14 -34.91 18.75
C ALA A 10 65.81 -35.37 20.06
N ASP A 11 66.54 -36.48 20.00
CA ASP A 11 67.04 -37.25 21.14
C ASP A 11 68.53 -37.04 21.46
N GLY A 12 69.18 -36.20 20.65
CA GLY A 12 70.56 -35.74 20.78
C GLY A 12 71.60 -36.75 20.30
N ASN A 13 72.75 -36.23 19.85
CA ASN A 13 73.87 -37.00 19.31
C ASN A 13 74.14 -38.34 20.04
N ARG A 14 73.90 -39.46 19.35
CA ARG A 14 74.03 -40.82 19.92
C ARG A 14 75.41 -41.43 19.65
N PRO A 15 76.13 -41.92 20.67
CA PRO A 15 77.40 -42.63 20.47
C PRO A 15 77.18 -44.03 19.89
N VAL A 16 78.03 -44.44 18.95
CA VAL A 16 77.98 -45.75 18.29
C VAL A 16 79.37 -46.40 18.35
N SER A 17 79.49 -47.55 19.01
CA SER A 17 80.74 -48.30 19.11
C SER A 17 80.78 -49.48 18.14
N VAL A 18 81.83 -49.58 17.32
CA VAL A 18 82.10 -50.77 16.49
C VAL A 18 83.00 -51.73 17.26
N ILE A 19 82.44 -52.87 17.69
CA ILE A 19 83.17 -53.92 18.41
C ILE A 19 83.66 -54.97 17.41
N PHE A 20 84.95 -55.29 17.46
CA PHE A 20 85.54 -56.34 16.64
C PHE A 20 85.73 -57.62 17.46
N THR A 21 85.37 -58.77 16.87
CA THR A 21 85.68 -60.09 17.43
C THR A 21 86.55 -60.85 16.44
N VAL A 22 87.71 -61.33 16.90
CA VAL A 22 88.64 -62.10 16.04
C VAL A 22 88.47 -63.58 16.30
N SER A 23 88.02 -64.30 15.26
CA SER A 23 87.95 -65.76 15.21
C SER A 23 88.75 -66.27 14.02
N ALA A 24 89.60 -67.27 14.26
CA ALA A 24 90.54 -67.84 13.31
C ALA A 24 90.56 -69.37 13.39
N GLY A 25 90.55 -70.02 12.23
CA GLY A 25 90.60 -71.47 12.07
C GLY A 25 91.97 -72.01 11.62
N GLY A 26 92.12 -73.34 11.65
CA GLY A 26 93.36 -74.02 11.28
C GLY A 26 94.53 -73.69 12.21
N GLU A 27 95.76 -73.66 11.67
CA GLU A 27 96.99 -73.33 12.41
C GLU A 27 97.05 -71.87 12.92
N SER A 28 96.05 -71.03 12.62
CA SER A 28 96.01 -69.60 13.01
C SER A 28 95.36 -69.36 14.38
N THR A 29 95.36 -70.35 15.27
CA THR A 29 94.67 -70.28 16.59
C THR A 29 95.16 -69.13 17.48
N GLY A 30 96.41 -68.67 17.32
CA GLY A 30 96.98 -67.54 18.06
C GLY A 30 96.29 -66.18 17.81
N TYR A 31 95.41 -66.08 16.82
CA TYR A 31 94.58 -64.88 16.58
C TYR A 31 93.22 -64.92 17.30
N ASN A 32 92.80 -66.07 17.85
CA ASN A 32 91.51 -66.18 18.56
C ASN A 32 91.52 -65.33 19.83
N GLY A 33 90.50 -64.49 20.00
CA GLY A 33 90.36 -63.66 21.19
C GLY A 33 91.35 -62.49 21.28
N LEU A 34 92.02 -62.13 20.18
CA LEU A 34 92.74 -60.85 20.11
C LEU A 34 91.78 -59.70 20.39
N SER A 35 92.14 -58.89 21.39
CA SER A 35 91.40 -57.68 21.75
C SER A 35 91.77 -56.55 20.79
N ILE A 36 90.77 -55.99 20.12
CA ILE A 36 90.87 -54.78 19.31
C ILE A 36 90.01 -53.73 20.00
N ALA A 37 90.53 -52.51 20.15
CA ALA A 37 89.77 -51.41 20.72
C ALA A 37 88.52 -51.12 19.87
N ALA A 38 87.40 -50.80 20.52
CA ALA A 38 86.19 -50.43 19.79
C ALA A 38 86.34 -49.01 19.21
N GLU A 39 86.06 -48.87 17.91
CA GLU A 39 86.05 -47.56 17.26
C GLU A 39 84.76 -46.81 17.60
N GLN A 40 84.88 -45.51 17.88
CA GLN A 40 83.76 -44.67 18.32
C GLN A 40 83.30 -43.74 17.21
N PHE A 41 82.01 -43.75 16.95
CA PHE A 41 81.31 -42.84 16.04
C PHE A 41 80.21 -42.11 16.79
N THR A 42 79.66 -41.07 16.18
CA THR A 42 78.50 -40.35 16.68
C THR A 42 77.48 -40.25 15.57
N ASN A 43 76.26 -40.75 15.79
CA ASN A 43 75.11 -40.37 14.97
C ASN A 43 74.77 -38.94 15.40
N THR A 44 74.95 -37.98 14.50
CA THR A 44 74.59 -36.59 14.77
C THR A 44 73.09 -36.43 14.58
N ASP A 45 72.40 -35.96 15.63
CA ASP A 45 70.97 -35.65 15.57
C ASP A 45 70.74 -34.40 14.71
N ASN A 46 69.77 -34.49 13.81
CA ASN A 46 69.33 -33.42 12.90
C ASN A 46 67.88 -32.96 13.14
N ASP A 47 67.20 -33.53 14.13
CA ASP A 47 65.84 -33.19 14.50
C ASP A 47 65.78 -32.11 15.60
N SER A 48 64.63 -31.43 15.71
CA SER A 48 64.43 -30.42 16.72
C SER A 48 62.96 -30.29 17.12
N ALA A 49 62.68 -30.44 18.42
CA ALA A 49 61.33 -30.35 18.96
C ALA A 49 60.68 -29.00 18.62
N GLY A 50 59.54 -29.05 17.93
CA GLY A 50 58.85 -27.87 17.42
C GLY A 50 57.39 -28.15 17.21
N ILE A 51 56.55 -27.11 17.35
CA ILE A 51 55.12 -27.18 17.09
C ILE A 51 54.84 -26.15 16.02
N THR A 52 54.33 -26.60 14.87
CA THR A 52 53.90 -25.72 13.81
C THR A 52 52.39 -25.55 13.92
N VAL A 53 51.95 -24.29 14.05
CA VAL A 53 50.53 -23.92 14.02
C VAL A 53 50.29 -23.01 12.83
N THR A 54 49.25 -23.30 12.07
CA THR A 54 48.79 -22.48 10.94
C THR A 54 47.28 -22.28 11.05
N ALA A 55 46.80 -21.15 10.53
CA ALA A 55 45.37 -20.87 10.41
C ALA A 55 45.05 -20.55 8.94
N ALA A 56 43.89 -20.99 8.48
CA ALA A 56 43.43 -20.76 7.11
C ALA A 56 41.90 -20.65 7.05
N GLY A 57 41.39 -19.89 6.07
CA GLY A 57 39.97 -19.58 5.91
C GLY A 57 39.55 -18.32 6.66
N ASP A 58 38.40 -17.79 6.27
CA ASP A 58 37.80 -16.58 6.83
C ASP A 58 36.77 -16.93 7.92
N LEU A 59 36.41 -15.94 8.75
CA LEU A 59 35.46 -16.07 9.87
C LEU A 59 34.40 -14.97 9.72
N SER A 60 33.12 -15.30 9.89
CA SER A 60 32.00 -14.36 9.71
C SER A 60 30.73 -14.93 10.34
N GLU A 61 29.89 -14.03 10.84
CA GLU A 61 28.55 -14.30 11.38
C GLU A 61 27.66 -15.04 10.36
N GLY A 62 27.66 -14.57 9.10
CA GLY A 62 27.07 -15.23 7.91
C GLY A 62 27.61 -16.64 7.54
N GLY A 63 28.28 -17.34 8.46
CA GLY A 63 28.51 -18.78 8.43
C GLY A 63 29.91 -19.21 7.98
N ALA A 64 30.84 -18.27 7.76
CA ALA A 64 32.23 -18.60 7.43
C ALA A 64 32.99 -19.19 8.63
N SER A 65 34.01 -19.99 8.36
CA SER A 65 34.79 -20.63 9.43
C SER A 65 36.23 -20.92 9.04
N ALA A 66 37.15 -20.58 9.93
CA ALA A 66 38.57 -20.88 9.80
C ALA A 66 38.91 -22.28 10.34
N GLN A 67 40.07 -22.79 9.94
CA GLN A 67 40.69 -23.99 10.50
C GLN A 67 42.06 -23.66 11.07
N ILE A 68 42.30 -24.08 12.32
CA ILE A 68 43.62 -24.11 12.94
C ILE A 68 44.20 -25.51 12.77
N THR A 69 45.37 -25.61 12.15
CA THR A 69 46.09 -26.87 11.95
C THR A 69 47.35 -26.88 12.81
N VAL A 70 47.50 -27.92 13.62
CA VAL A 70 48.64 -28.14 14.52
C VAL A 70 49.38 -29.42 14.09
N VAL A 71 50.71 -29.37 14.09
CA VAL A 71 51.57 -30.56 13.84
C VAL A 71 52.88 -30.44 14.63
N LEU A 72 53.46 -31.57 15.05
CA LEU A 72 54.79 -31.58 15.67
C LEU A 72 55.88 -31.74 14.60
N ASN A 73 57.05 -31.15 14.86
CA ASN A 73 58.18 -31.14 13.92
C ASN A 73 59.17 -32.29 14.14
N SER A 74 59.06 -33.02 15.26
CA SER A 74 59.83 -34.23 15.57
C SER A 74 58.99 -35.20 16.40
N GLN A 75 59.31 -36.48 16.37
CA GLN A 75 58.72 -37.50 17.23
C GLN A 75 58.97 -37.17 18.72
N PRO A 76 57.93 -37.14 19.58
CA PRO A 76 58.09 -36.90 21.00
C PRO A 76 58.37 -38.20 21.77
N SER A 77 59.11 -38.11 22.89
CA SER A 77 59.39 -39.23 23.79
C SER A 77 58.24 -39.58 24.74
N GLY A 78 57.15 -38.81 24.71
CA GLY A 78 55.92 -39.02 25.48
C GLY A 78 54.79 -38.11 24.96
N PRO A 79 53.54 -38.32 25.38
CA PRO A 79 52.40 -37.58 24.81
C PRO A 79 52.54 -36.06 24.94
N VAL A 80 52.10 -35.33 23.91
CA VAL A 80 52.09 -33.86 23.85
C VAL A 80 50.66 -33.39 23.64
N THR A 81 50.07 -32.75 24.65
CA THR A 81 48.75 -32.11 24.55
C THR A 81 48.92 -30.62 24.34
N VAL A 82 48.38 -30.10 23.23
CA VAL A 82 48.28 -28.67 22.94
C VAL A 82 46.84 -28.24 23.22
N ASN A 83 46.65 -27.41 24.24
CA ASN A 83 45.35 -26.82 24.57
C ASN A 83 45.17 -25.51 23.80
N LEU A 84 43.93 -25.23 23.39
CA LEU A 84 43.50 -24.03 22.69
C LEU A 84 42.45 -23.30 23.54
N ALA A 85 42.52 -21.98 23.62
CA ALA A 85 41.52 -21.15 24.29
C ALA A 85 41.27 -19.86 23.52
N GLY A 86 40.01 -19.61 23.14
CA GLY A 86 39.55 -18.33 22.60
C GLY A 86 39.26 -17.31 23.72
N SER A 87 39.41 -16.02 23.41
CA SER A 87 39.17 -14.94 24.36
C SER A 87 37.70 -14.55 24.51
N ASP A 88 36.90 -14.70 23.46
CA ASP A 88 35.48 -14.37 23.46
C ASP A 88 34.66 -15.47 22.79
N THR A 89 33.49 -15.74 23.35
CA THR A 89 32.55 -16.77 22.90
C THR A 89 31.27 -16.18 22.30
N THR A 90 31.07 -14.86 22.36
CA THR A 90 30.05 -14.19 21.53
C THR A 90 30.48 -14.14 20.07
N GLU A 91 31.80 -14.13 19.82
CA GLU A 91 32.38 -13.97 18.48
C GLU A 91 32.74 -15.30 17.79
N ALA A 92 33.15 -16.31 18.56
CA ALA A 92 33.65 -17.54 17.99
C ALA A 92 33.54 -18.76 18.91
N SER A 93 33.41 -19.94 18.29
CA SER A 93 33.47 -21.22 18.96
C SER A 93 34.53 -22.15 18.38
N LEU A 94 35.17 -22.93 19.24
CA LEU A 94 36.16 -23.95 18.87
C LEU A 94 35.52 -25.34 18.87
N SER A 95 35.77 -26.14 17.82
CA SER A 95 35.29 -27.53 17.76
C SER A 95 35.95 -28.46 18.79
N ALA A 96 37.11 -28.08 19.32
CA ALA A 96 37.83 -28.77 20.39
C ALA A 96 38.74 -27.78 21.14
N SER A 97 38.87 -27.95 22.46
CA SER A 97 39.77 -27.14 23.31
C SER A 97 41.17 -27.74 23.46
N SER A 98 41.45 -28.90 22.88
CA SER A 98 42.79 -29.47 22.84
C SER A 98 42.96 -30.47 21.69
N VAL A 99 44.22 -30.68 21.29
CA VAL A 99 44.70 -31.75 20.41
C VAL A 99 45.84 -32.48 21.12
N THR A 100 46.00 -33.79 20.89
CA THR A 100 47.03 -34.59 21.58
C THR A 100 47.74 -35.50 20.60
N PHE A 101 49.07 -35.47 20.66
CA PHE A 101 49.97 -36.22 19.81
C PHE A 101 50.73 -37.27 20.63
N THR A 102 51.06 -38.37 19.98
CA THR A 102 51.83 -39.52 20.47
C THR A 102 53.09 -39.70 19.61
N ASP A 103 53.92 -40.68 19.98
CA ASP A 103 55.04 -41.14 19.16
C ASP A 103 54.62 -41.74 17.80
N THR A 104 53.34 -42.06 17.59
CA THR A 104 52.83 -42.67 16.33
C THR A 104 52.14 -41.72 15.36
N ASP A 105 51.65 -40.56 15.83
CA ASP A 105 50.85 -39.60 15.05
C ASP A 105 51.33 -38.14 15.15
N TRP A 106 52.50 -37.88 15.74
CA TRP A 106 53.11 -36.56 15.88
C TRP A 106 53.17 -35.72 14.60
N ASN A 107 53.38 -36.37 13.44
CA ASN A 107 53.47 -35.74 12.13
C ASN A 107 52.13 -35.72 11.36
N ALA A 108 51.06 -36.30 11.91
CA ALA A 108 49.73 -36.22 11.33
C ALA A 108 49.08 -34.89 11.76
N PRO A 109 48.78 -33.96 10.82
CA PRO A 109 48.22 -32.67 11.21
C PRO A 109 46.83 -32.83 11.85
N GLN A 110 46.65 -32.26 13.03
CA GLN A 110 45.36 -32.23 13.73
C GLN A 110 44.69 -30.87 13.54
N THR A 111 43.41 -30.86 13.17
CA THR A 111 42.66 -29.65 12.81
C THR A 111 41.57 -29.33 13.82
N VAL A 112 41.50 -28.07 14.26
CA VAL A 112 40.39 -27.51 15.04
C VAL A 112 39.66 -26.48 14.19
N ARG A 113 38.33 -26.61 14.06
CA ARG A 113 37.50 -25.60 13.38
C ARG A 113 37.21 -24.46 14.34
N VAL A 114 37.34 -23.23 13.85
CA VAL A 114 36.87 -22.00 14.48
C VAL A 114 35.64 -21.54 13.70
N ALA A 115 34.47 -21.54 14.32
CA ALA A 115 33.24 -21.04 13.71
C ALA A 115 32.94 -19.64 14.22
N GLY A 116 32.52 -18.73 13.34
CA GLY A 116 31.91 -17.47 13.76
C GLY A 116 30.65 -17.78 14.57
N ALA A 117 30.38 -16.97 15.58
CA ALA A 117 29.09 -16.97 16.24
C ALA A 117 28.25 -15.86 15.62
N ASP A 118 27.07 -16.26 15.14
CA ASP A 118 26.08 -15.46 14.44
C ASP A 118 25.13 -14.86 15.49
N ASP A 119 24.90 -13.54 15.46
CA ASP A 119 23.88 -12.90 16.29
C ASP A 119 22.87 -12.05 15.50
N SER A 120 22.68 -10.78 15.83
CA SER A 120 21.80 -9.85 15.12
C SER A 120 22.20 -8.38 15.36
N LEU A 121 23.40 -8.12 15.91
CA LEU A 121 23.88 -6.80 16.29
C LEU A 121 24.78 -6.28 15.16
N ALA A 122 24.47 -5.10 14.60
CA ALA A 122 25.40 -4.39 13.71
C ALA A 122 26.54 -3.77 14.54
N ASP A 123 27.43 -4.62 15.01
CA ASP A 123 28.42 -4.38 16.06
C ASP A 123 29.81 -4.09 15.46
N GLY A 124 30.05 -4.57 14.24
CA GLY A 124 31.20 -4.33 13.38
C GLY A 124 32.42 -5.20 13.67
N ASN A 125 32.89 -5.92 12.64
CA ASN A 125 34.05 -6.81 12.58
C ASN A 125 34.88 -6.96 13.87
N ARG A 126 34.70 -8.08 14.58
CA ARG A 126 35.28 -8.32 15.90
C ARG A 126 36.57 -9.15 15.87
N PRO A 127 37.61 -8.79 16.66
CA PRO A 127 38.86 -9.54 16.71
C PRO A 127 38.74 -10.80 17.56
N VAL A 128 39.07 -11.96 16.98
CA VAL A 128 39.02 -13.27 17.65
C VAL A 128 40.44 -13.76 17.92
N ARG A 129 40.80 -13.91 19.19
CA ARG A 129 42.15 -14.30 19.61
C ARG A 129 42.17 -15.71 20.19
N ILE A 130 42.90 -16.62 19.54
CA ILE A 130 43.12 -17.99 20.03
C ILE A 130 44.53 -18.10 20.63
N THR A 131 44.60 -18.50 21.89
CA THR A 131 45.82 -18.71 22.66
C THR A 131 46.07 -20.21 22.87
N PHE A 132 47.32 -20.56 23.15
CA PHE A 132 47.76 -21.96 23.24
C PHE A 132 48.58 -22.22 24.51
N SER A 133 48.49 -23.44 25.05
CA SER A 133 49.41 -23.93 26.09
C SER A 133 49.75 -25.41 25.87
N VAL A 134 50.98 -25.81 26.21
CA VAL A 134 51.50 -27.15 25.89
C VAL A 134 51.84 -27.91 27.16
N SER A 135 51.20 -29.07 27.33
CA SER A 135 51.45 -30.02 28.42
C SER A 135 52.11 -31.28 27.88
N SER A 136 53.30 -31.60 28.40
CA SER A 136 54.01 -32.85 28.13
C SER A 136 55.03 -33.13 29.24
N GLU A 137 55.42 -34.39 29.40
CA GLU A 137 56.60 -34.77 30.16
C GLU A 137 57.89 -34.80 29.30
N ASP A 138 57.76 -34.73 27.98
CA ASP A 138 58.91 -34.52 27.08
C ASP A 138 59.46 -33.10 27.25
N SER A 139 60.72 -32.99 27.66
CA SER A 139 61.40 -31.72 27.89
C SER A 139 61.56 -30.83 26.66
N GLY A 140 61.49 -31.37 25.44
CA GLY A 140 61.50 -30.61 24.19
C GLY A 140 60.17 -29.90 23.91
N TYR A 141 59.07 -30.41 24.46
CA TYR A 141 57.70 -29.91 24.25
C TYR A 141 57.09 -29.23 25.48
N LYS A 142 57.54 -29.57 26.69
CA LYS A 142 57.02 -29.05 27.96
C LYS A 142 57.09 -27.51 28.03
N ASN A 143 55.93 -26.87 28.23
CA ASN A 143 55.79 -25.41 28.28
C ASN A 143 56.30 -24.66 27.02
N ARG A 144 56.35 -25.32 25.86
CA ARG A 144 56.77 -24.69 24.59
C ARG A 144 55.79 -23.57 24.23
N LEU A 145 56.31 -22.35 24.08
CA LEU A 145 55.50 -21.19 23.68
C LEU A 145 55.09 -21.31 22.21
N ILE A 146 53.80 -21.10 21.94
CA ILE A 146 53.21 -20.98 20.61
C ILE A 146 52.61 -19.57 20.52
N PRO A 147 52.90 -18.78 19.47
CA PRO A 147 52.24 -17.49 19.26
C PRO A 147 50.71 -17.64 19.14
N PRO A 148 49.92 -16.66 19.61
CA PRO A 148 48.48 -16.68 19.40
C PRO A 148 48.14 -16.58 17.91
N VAL A 149 46.99 -17.14 17.54
CA VAL A 149 46.35 -16.92 16.25
C VAL A 149 45.34 -15.78 16.43
N GLU A 150 45.47 -14.74 15.62
CA GLU A 150 44.54 -13.62 15.57
C GLU A 150 43.68 -13.78 14.30
N LEU A 151 42.36 -13.74 14.46
CA LEU A 151 41.35 -13.80 13.40
C LEU A 151 40.42 -12.58 13.53
N THR A 152 39.49 -12.42 12.60
CA THR A 152 38.45 -11.39 12.66
C THR A 152 37.13 -12.03 12.24
N ASN A 153 36.15 -12.03 13.14
CA ASN A 153 34.76 -12.34 12.79
C ASN A 153 34.25 -11.16 11.95
N ALA A 154 33.80 -11.42 10.72
CA ALA A 154 33.22 -10.39 9.87
C ALA A 154 31.71 -10.30 10.08
N ASP A 155 31.28 -9.09 10.43
CA ASP A 155 29.91 -8.66 10.65
C ASP A 155 29.19 -8.58 9.29
N ASP A 156 28.05 -9.25 9.16
CA ASP A 156 27.16 -9.17 7.98
C ASP A 156 25.79 -8.57 8.28
N ASP A 157 25.56 -8.14 9.52
CA ASP A 157 24.46 -7.29 9.91
C ASP A 157 24.61 -5.85 9.39
N THR A 158 23.50 -5.15 9.21
CA THR A 158 23.53 -3.73 8.84
C THR A 158 22.32 -3.01 9.40
N ALA A 159 22.57 -2.16 10.40
CA ALA A 159 21.55 -1.33 11.01
C ALA A 159 20.81 -0.50 9.96
N GLY A 160 19.48 -0.47 10.09
CA GLY A 160 18.61 0.14 9.10
C GLY A 160 17.15 -0.05 9.44
N TYR A 161 16.29 0.51 8.60
CA TYR A 161 14.85 0.52 8.83
C TYR A 161 14.15 -0.03 7.59
N THR A 162 13.05 -0.72 7.82
CA THR A 162 12.15 -1.17 6.76
C THR A 162 10.78 -0.57 7.02
N VAL A 163 10.14 -0.03 5.98
CA VAL A 163 8.73 0.39 6.01
C VAL A 163 7.95 -0.62 5.16
N PRO A 164 7.52 -1.77 5.72
CA PRO A 164 6.86 -2.83 4.97
C PRO A 164 5.41 -2.48 4.60
N GLY A 165 5.25 -1.48 3.75
CA GLY A 165 4.03 -1.19 3.02
C GLY A 165 3.02 -0.29 3.72
N VAL A 166 2.15 0.26 2.88
CA VAL A 166 0.95 1.03 3.24
C VAL A 166 -0.24 0.17 2.84
N THR A 167 -1.18 -0.03 3.76
CA THR A 167 -2.37 -0.85 3.49
C THR A 167 -3.66 -0.13 3.90
N GLY A 168 -4.74 -0.41 3.18
CA GLY A 168 -6.03 0.28 3.33
C GLY A 168 -6.12 1.58 2.52
N THR A 169 -7.19 2.33 2.77
CA THR A 169 -7.48 3.63 2.17
C THR A 169 -7.84 4.61 3.26
N LEU A 170 -7.44 5.88 3.11
CA LEU A 170 -7.76 6.93 4.07
C LEU A 170 -8.93 7.75 3.53
N THR A 171 -10.13 7.48 4.03
CA THR A 171 -11.33 8.27 3.73
C THR A 171 -11.76 8.93 5.01
N GLU A 172 -11.99 10.24 4.95
CA GLU A 172 -12.30 11.03 6.12
C GLU A 172 -13.53 10.52 6.88
N GLY A 173 -13.42 10.41 8.21
CA GLY A 173 -14.48 9.87 9.06
C GLY A 173 -14.85 8.39 8.89
N ALA A 174 -14.39 7.72 7.82
CA ALA A 174 -14.91 6.44 7.37
C ALA A 174 -13.88 5.30 7.32
N SER A 175 -12.63 5.57 6.94
CA SER A 175 -11.60 4.52 6.82
C SER A 175 -10.23 5.00 7.28
N SER A 176 -9.33 4.04 7.54
CA SER A 176 -7.98 4.29 8.05
C SER A 176 -6.95 3.49 7.27
N VAL A 177 -5.72 3.99 7.27
CA VAL A 177 -4.55 3.34 6.68
C VAL A 177 -3.70 2.72 7.78
N ARG A 178 -3.14 1.54 7.53
CA ARG A 178 -2.07 0.96 8.35
C ARG A 178 -0.74 1.18 7.65
N ILE A 179 0.21 1.77 8.37
CA ILE A 179 1.62 1.83 7.98
C ILE A 179 2.40 0.93 8.93
N GLU A 180 3.18 0.01 8.36
CA GLU A 180 4.06 -0.86 9.12
C GLU A 180 5.50 -0.35 9.09
N PHE A 181 6.25 -0.63 10.15
CA PHE A 181 7.62 -0.15 10.36
C PHE A 181 8.43 -1.20 11.13
N GLY A 182 9.69 -1.42 10.77
CA GLY A 182 10.61 -2.30 11.48
C GLY A 182 12.04 -1.76 11.45
N ILE A 183 12.89 -2.31 12.32
CA ILE A 183 14.34 -2.12 12.29
C ILE A 183 15.02 -3.44 11.90
N ASN A 184 16.18 -3.35 11.27
CA ASN A 184 16.79 -4.48 10.56
C ASN A 184 17.72 -5.33 11.45
N THR A 185 18.18 -4.78 12.59
CA THR A 185 19.12 -5.43 13.52
C THR A 185 18.70 -5.15 14.96
N GLU A 186 19.23 -5.92 15.91
CA GLU A 186 19.12 -5.66 17.33
C GLU A 186 19.79 -4.32 17.70
N PRO A 187 19.11 -3.41 18.42
CA PRO A 187 19.70 -2.13 18.81
C PRO A 187 20.34 -2.19 20.20
N PHE A 188 21.48 -1.53 20.39
CA PHE A 188 22.18 -1.45 21.68
C PHE A 188 21.43 -0.59 22.73
N ALA A 189 20.53 0.29 22.28
CA ALA A 189 19.68 1.10 23.13
C ALA A 189 18.30 1.30 22.47
N PRO A 190 17.23 1.57 23.24
CA PRO A 190 15.88 1.68 22.68
C PRO A 190 15.77 2.70 21.52
N VAL A 191 15.03 2.32 20.48
CA VAL A 191 14.78 3.12 19.28
C VAL A 191 13.31 3.52 19.26
N ARG A 192 13.03 4.77 19.59
CA ARG A 192 11.67 5.33 19.61
C ARG A 192 11.34 5.94 18.26
N VAL A 193 10.34 5.38 17.58
CA VAL A 193 9.81 5.87 16.30
C VAL A 193 8.47 6.57 16.52
N SER A 194 8.32 7.80 16.01
CA SER A 194 7.06 8.57 16.04
C SER A 194 6.69 9.03 14.63
N PRO A 195 5.57 8.58 14.04
CA PRO A 195 5.09 9.15 12.78
C PRO A 195 4.67 10.63 12.97
N ARG A 196 4.92 11.44 11.94
CA ARG A 196 4.66 12.88 11.87
C ARG A 196 4.13 13.23 10.49
N CYS A 197 3.01 13.94 10.39
CA CYS A 197 2.59 14.54 9.12
C CYS A 197 2.99 16.02 9.06
N ALA A 198 3.43 16.49 7.88
CA ALA A 198 3.53 17.92 7.55
C ALA A 198 2.16 18.53 7.15
N CYS A 199 1.08 18.09 7.80
CA CYS A 199 -0.32 18.38 7.49
C CYS A 199 -0.76 19.78 7.96
N ALA A 200 -0.23 20.85 7.35
CA ALA A 200 -0.59 22.22 7.74
C ALA A 200 -2.04 22.57 7.32
N GLY A 201 -2.89 22.94 8.28
CA GLY A 201 -4.22 23.50 8.03
C GLY A 201 -5.36 22.48 7.80
N LEU A 202 -5.13 21.21 8.11
CA LEU A 202 -6.07 20.10 7.91
C LEU A 202 -6.65 19.61 9.25
N PRO A 203 -7.77 18.85 9.24
CA PRO A 203 -8.22 18.12 10.43
C PRO A 203 -7.09 17.22 10.96
N GLU A 204 -6.99 17.10 12.28
CA GLU A 204 -5.83 16.48 12.93
C GLU A 204 -5.72 14.99 12.59
N VAL A 205 -4.75 14.64 11.74
CA VAL A 205 -4.44 13.24 11.39
C VAL A 205 -3.93 12.52 12.63
N VAL A 206 -4.69 11.52 13.09
CA VAL A 206 -4.41 10.78 14.31
C VAL A 206 -3.58 9.53 14.00
N PHE A 207 -2.48 9.37 14.72
CA PHE A 207 -1.63 8.18 14.69
C PHE A 207 -1.87 7.33 15.93
N THR A 208 -2.28 6.08 15.75
CA THR A 208 -2.52 5.12 16.86
C THR A 208 -1.65 3.87 16.66
N PRO A 209 -0.68 3.59 17.56
CA PRO A 209 -0.23 4.44 18.66
C PRO A 209 0.51 5.69 18.15
N ALA A 210 0.69 6.71 19.00
CA ALA A 210 1.43 7.92 18.63
C ALA A 210 2.97 7.70 18.49
N PHE A 211 3.47 6.57 18.99
CA PHE A 211 4.85 6.11 18.84
C PHE A 211 4.95 4.61 19.10
N TYR A 212 6.05 3.99 18.64
CA TYR A 212 6.48 2.66 19.05
C TYR A 212 7.92 2.75 19.55
N GLU A 213 8.33 1.83 20.43
CA GLU A 213 9.69 1.75 20.95
C GLU A 213 10.23 0.34 20.74
N PHE A 214 11.24 0.24 19.88
CA PHE A 214 12.01 -0.98 19.72
C PHE A 214 13.06 -1.08 20.83
N THR A 215 13.22 -2.27 21.40
CA THR A 215 14.20 -2.62 22.42
C THR A 215 14.93 -3.89 21.96
N PRO A 216 16.06 -4.26 22.59
CA PRO A 216 16.77 -5.49 22.23
C PRO A 216 15.91 -6.77 22.35
N GLN A 217 14.80 -6.73 23.11
CA GLN A 217 13.90 -7.87 23.31
C GLN A 217 12.72 -7.93 22.33
N ASN A 218 12.50 -6.88 21.53
CA ASN A 218 11.29 -6.75 20.71
C ASN A 218 11.55 -6.25 19.28
N TRP A 219 12.81 -6.01 18.89
CA TRP A 219 13.19 -5.37 17.62
C TRP A 219 12.69 -6.11 16.37
N GLN A 220 12.58 -7.44 16.43
CA GLN A 220 12.06 -8.30 15.38
C GLN A 220 10.53 -8.15 15.16
N ASN A 221 9.81 -7.50 16.07
CA ASN A 221 8.39 -7.23 15.87
C ASN A 221 8.20 -6.12 14.83
N THR A 222 7.10 -6.18 14.09
CA THR A 222 6.67 -5.07 13.23
C THR A 222 5.84 -4.07 14.04
N ALA A 223 6.30 -2.82 14.12
CA ALA A 223 5.48 -1.72 14.60
C ALA A 223 4.38 -1.40 13.58
N SER A 224 3.19 -1.11 14.07
CA SER A 224 2.02 -0.78 13.23
C SER A 224 1.40 0.52 13.69
N PHE A 225 1.26 1.47 12.78
CA PHE A 225 0.59 2.74 12.99
C PHE A 225 -0.70 2.78 12.18
N THR A 226 -1.84 2.85 12.87
CA THR A 226 -3.11 3.22 12.24
C THR A 226 -3.17 4.73 12.08
N VAL A 227 -3.36 5.19 10.86
CA VAL A 227 -3.53 6.58 10.44
C VAL A 227 -5.00 6.80 10.15
N SER A 228 -5.67 7.66 10.91
CA SER A 228 -7.08 8.00 10.72
C SER A 228 -7.29 9.51 10.63
N SER A 229 -8.16 9.95 9.72
CA SER A 229 -8.59 11.34 9.60
C SER A 229 -10.00 11.47 10.18
N PRO A 230 -10.21 12.25 11.27
CA PRO A 230 -11.55 12.60 11.75
C PRO A 230 -12.38 13.30 10.68
N TYR A 231 -13.71 13.18 10.74
CA TYR A 231 -14.64 13.92 9.87
C TYR A 231 -14.67 15.41 10.18
N ASP A 232 -14.50 16.23 9.16
CA ASP A 232 -14.90 17.63 9.09
C ASP A 232 -15.80 17.90 7.87
N ALA A 233 -16.45 19.07 7.83
CA ALA A 233 -17.47 19.42 6.83
C ALA A 233 -16.95 20.36 5.72
N ALA A 234 -15.63 20.37 5.49
CA ALA A 234 -14.99 21.19 4.47
C ALA A 234 -14.80 20.39 3.18
N ALA A 235 -15.30 20.95 2.07
CA ALA A 235 -15.06 20.44 0.74
C ALA A 235 -13.63 20.81 0.30
N SER A 236 -12.64 20.18 0.92
CA SER A 236 -11.21 20.50 0.74
C SER A 236 -10.56 19.72 -0.41
N GLY A 237 -11.24 18.68 -0.91
CA GLY A 237 -10.79 17.81 -1.98
C GLY A 237 -9.70 16.82 -1.57
N ASN A 238 -9.47 15.83 -2.44
CA ASN A 238 -8.51 14.76 -2.19
C ASN A 238 -7.06 15.29 -2.16
N ILE A 239 -6.34 15.00 -1.09
CA ILE A 239 -4.96 15.45 -0.85
C ILE A 239 -4.03 14.27 -0.59
N ASP A 240 -2.75 14.44 -0.89
CA ASP A 240 -1.70 13.49 -0.53
C ASP A 240 -0.99 13.98 0.75
N LEU A 241 -0.88 13.12 1.76
CA LEU A 241 -0.31 13.40 3.07
C LEU A 241 1.13 12.89 3.14
N ASP A 242 2.10 13.79 3.31
CA ASP A 242 3.50 13.43 3.54
C ASP A 242 3.73 13.05 5.01
N ILE A 243 3.82 11.74 5.26
CA ILE A 243 4.09 11.15 6.58
C ILE A 243 5.58 10.82 6.70
N SER A 244 6.24 11.48 7.63
CA SER A 244 7.64 11.26 8.00
C SER A 244 7.74 10.52 9.34
N PHE A 245 8.93 10.01 9.68
CA PHE A 245 9.18 9.34 10.94
C PHE A 245 10.29 10.07 11.72
N GLU A 246 9.96 10.53 12.91
CA GLU A 246 10.93 11.03 13.89
C GLU A 246 11.51 9.84 14.66
N ILE A 247 12.83 9.64 14.55
CA ILE A 247 13.56 8.57 15.24
C ILE A 247 14.41 9.19 16.35
N VAL A 248 14.24 8.67 17.57
CA VAL A 248 15.03 9.06 18.75
C VAL A 248 15.65 7.81 19.36
N SER A 249 16.98 7.75 19.38
CA SER A 249 17.76 6.74 20.10
C SER A 249 19.09 7.32 20.59
N SER A 250 19.65 6.71 21.62
CA SER A 250 21.06 6.89 22.01
C SER A 250 22.00 5.89 21.33
N ASP A 251 21.46 4.91 20.60
CA ASP A 251 22.23 4.04 19.72
C ASP A 251 22.66 4.84 18.47
N SER A 252 23.96 4.98 18.26
CA SER A 252 24.51 5.72 17.12
C SER A 252 24.21 5.09 15.77
N ALA A 253 23.93 3.79 15.70
CA ALA A 253 23.53 3.13 14.46
C ALA A 253 22.11 3.52 14.02
N TYR A 254 21.27 3.92 14.99
CA TYR A 254 19.87 4.29 14.81
C TYR A 254 19.55 5.78 15.08
N ALA A 255 20.55 6.60 15.40
CA ALA A 255 20.36 8.00 15.76
C ALA A 255 20.32 8.93 14.54
N GLY A 256 19.22 9.67 14.37
CA GLY A 256 19.13 10.78 13.42
C GLY A 256 19.12 10.40 11.94
N ALA A 257 18.88 9.13 11.60
CA ALA A 257 18.74 8.70 10.22
C ALA A 257 17.50 9.35 9.55
N ALA A 258 17.71 9.93 8.37
CA ALA A 258 16.64 10.49 7.57
C ALA A 258 15.96 9.37 6.76
N LEU A 259 14.68 9.12 7.04
CA LEU A 259 13.86 8.18 6.28
C LEU A 259 13.06 8.89 5.20
N GLN A 260 12.96 8.26 4.02
CA GLN A 260 11.99 8.62 3.00
C GLN A 260 10.59 8.51 3.62
N GLY A 261 9.80 9.59 3.49
CA GLY A 261 8.43 9.60 3.95
C GLY A 261 7.51 8.70 3.13
N VAL A 262 6.32 8.48 3.66
CA VAL A 262 5.22 7.77 3.02
C VAL A 262 4.17 8.78 2.60
N SER A 263 3.81 8.80 1.32
CA SER A 263 2.66 9.56 0.82
C SER A 263 1.38 8.74 0.97
N VAL A 264 0.39 9.25 1.72
CA VAL A 264 -0.93 8.62 1.88
C VAL A 264 -2.01 9.53 1.33
N ARG A 265 -2.80 9.07 0.35
CA ARG A 265 -3.90 9.86 -0.19
C ARG A 265 -5.12 9.83 0.75
N ARG A 266 -5.57 11.00 1.19
CA ARG A 266 -6.82 11.22 1.92
C ARG A 266 -7.93 11.57 0.92
N THR A 267 -9.01 10.80 0.96
CA THR A 267 -10.25 11.07 0.22
C THR A 267 -11.17 11.94 1.06
N ASP A 268 -11.59 13.05 0.45
CA ASP A 268 -12.53 14.04 0.96
C ASP A 268 -13.95 13.61 0.54
N THR A 269 -14.90 13.64 1.48
CA THR A 269 -16.27 13.12 1.27
C THR A 269 -17.29 14.20 0.89
N ASP A 270 -16.86 15.45 0.83
CA ASP A 270 -17.73 16.61 0.94
C ASP A 270 -17.67 17.43 -0.35
N SER A 271 -18.80 17.58 -1.02
CA SER A 271 -18.85 18.25 -2.32
C SER A 271 -18.93 19.78 -2.18
N PRO A 272 -18.20 20.55 -3.01
CA PRO A 272 -18.37 22.00 -3.05
C PRO A 272 -19.76 22.37 -3.59
N GLY A 273 -20.42 23.35 -2.99
CA GLY A 273 -21.74 23.80 -3.45
C GLY A 273 -22.05 25.25 -3.09
N ILE A 274 -22.87 25.89 -3.92
CA ILE A 274 -23.38 27.24 -3.73
C ILE A 274 -24.87 27.28 -4.06
N THR A 275 -25.65 28.00 -3.26
CA THR A 275 -27.06 28.29 -3.56
C THR A 275 -27.23 29.78 -3.82
N ILE A 276 -27.82 30.14 -4.96
CA ILE A 276 -28.20 31.52 -5.30
C ILE A 276 -29.72 31.57 -5.45
N VAL A 277 -30.36 32.47 -4.71
CA VAL A 277 -31.82 32.64 -4.70
C VAL A 277 -32.16 34.09 -5.03
N LYS A 278 -32.96 34.31 -6.07
CA LYS A 278 -33.54 35.63 -6.37
C LYS A 278 -34.55 36.00 -5.29
N THR A 279 -34.40 37.18 -4.69
CA THR A 279 -35.22 37.65 -3.56
C THR A 279 -36.12 38.84 -3.89
N ALA A 280 -35.84 39.57 -4.98
CA ALA A 280 -36.73 40.62 -5.48
C ALA A 280 -36.74 40.69 -7.02
N ASP A 281 -37.96 40.78 -7.58
CA ASP A 281 -38.24 41.32 -8.91
C ASP A 281 -38.36 42.85 -8.83
N GLY A 282 -38.11 43.55 -9.95
CA GLY A 282 -38.27 45.02 -10.00
C GLY A 282 -37.35 45.76 -10.97
N VAL A 283 -36.34 45.07 -11.51
CA VAL A 283 -35.37 45.56 -12.50
C VAL A 283 -36.09 46.30 -13.64
N SER A 284 -35.89 47.61 -13.76
CA SER A 284 -36.57 48.43 -14.77
C SER A 284 -35.89 49.77 -15.08
N GLU A 285 -36.07 50.26 -16.30
CA GLU A 285 -35.56 51.56 -16.80
C GLU A 285 -36.07 52.78 -16.00
N ALA A 286 -37.15 52.61 -15.22
CA ALA A 286 -37.67 53.62 -14.31
C ALA A 286 -36.89 53.73 -12.97
N GLY A 287 -35.78 52.99 -12.83
CA GLY A 287 -34.94 52.94 -11.63
C GLY A 287 -35.38 51.91 -10.59
N GLY A 288 -36.16 50.91 -10.98
CA GLY A 288 -36.52 49.79 -10.08
C GLY A 288 -35.38 48.77 -9.97
N SER A 289 -35.17 48.25 -8.77
CA SER A 289 -34.07 47.33 -8.45
C SER A 289 -34.53 45.90 -8.19
N GLY A 290 -33.72 44.91 -8.61
CA GLY A 290 -33.84 43.51 -8.19
C GLY A 290 -32.70 43.09 -7.25
N ASN A 291 -32.90 41.99 -6.51
CA ASN A 291 -31.97 41.48 -5.53
C ASN A 291 -31.85 39.94 -5.60
N PHE A 292 -30.70 39.41 -5.20
CA PHE A 292 -30.51 37.99 -4.89
C PHE A 292 -29.77 37.81 -3.55
N THR A 293 -29.79 36.58 -3.06
CA THR A 293 -28.93 36.10 -1.99
C THR A 293 -28.07 34.93 -2.44
N ALA A 294 -26.85 34.85 -1.93
CA ALA A 294 -25.94 33.72 -2.14
C ALA A 294 -25.44 33.16 -0.80
N VAL A 295 -25.26 31.84 -0.73
CA VAL A 295 -24.71 31.12 0.42
C VAL A 295 -23.92 29.90 -0.08
N LEU A 296 -22.82 29.55 0.60
CA LEU A 296 -22.10 28.31 0.31
C LEU A 296 -22.72 27.16 1.09
N ASN A 297 -22.90 26.02 0.42
CA ASN A 297 -23.58 24.84 0.95
C ASN A 297 -22.63 23.92 1.75
N SER A 298 -21.31 24.09 1.58
CA SER A 298 -20.25 23.39 2.30
C SER A 298 -19.14 24.36 2.69
N LYS A 299 -18.35 24.02 3.71
CA LYS A 299 -17.28 24.89 4.20
C LYS A 299 -16.13 24.90 3.17
N PRO A 300 -15.68 26.07 2.69
CA PRO A 300 -14.53 26.11 1.79
C PRO A 300 -13.23 25.97 2.60
N ALA A 301 -12.19 25.39 1.98
CA ALA A 301 -10.85 25.32 2.55
C ALA A 301 -10.10 26.67 2.56
N GLY A 302 -10.66 27.70 1.91
CA GLY A 302 -10.08 29.05 1.80
C GLY A 302 -11.13 30.10 1.45
N GLU A 303 -10.70 31.31 1.11
CA GLU A 303 -11.60 32.37 0.67
C GLU A 303 -12.17 32.08 -0.73
N VAL A 304 -13.49 32.21 -0.88
CA VAL A 304 -14.21 32.02 -2.16
C VAL A 304 -14.83 33.34 -2.57
N THR A 305 -14.41 33.88 -3.71
CA THR A 305 -15.03 35.08 -4.31
C THR A 305 -15.91 34.69 -5.50
N VAL A 306 -17.22 34.84 -5.32
CA VAL A 306 -18.23 34.68 -6.37
C VAL A 306 -18.33 36.01 -7.11
N SER A 307 -17.91 36.04 -8.37
CA SER A 307 -17.97 37.25 -9.21
C SER A 307 -19.18 37.21 -10.13
N PHE A 308 -19.84 38.35 -10.31
CA PHE A 308 -21.00 38.47 -11.18
C PHE A 308 -20.65 39.33 -12.39
N THR A 309 -21.15 38.92 -13.56
CA THR A 309 -21.00 39.69 -14.81
C THR A 309 -22.36 39.81 -15.47
N LEU A 310 -22.58 40.93 -16.14
CA LEU A 310 -23.79 41.18 -16.91
C LEU A 310 -23.49 40.88 -18.38
N SER A 311 -24.35 40.08 -19.01
CA SER A 311 -24.24 39.77 -20.45
C SER A 311 -24.39 41.01 -21.33
N ASN A 312 -25.09 42.04 -20.83
CA ASN A 312 -25.16 43.36 -21.44
C ASN A 312 -25.04 44.47 -20.37
N PRO A 313 -23.82 44.97 -20.08
CA PRO A 313 -23.59 46.03 -19.09
C PRO A 313 -23.95 47.44 -19.59
N ALA A 314 -24.51 47.59 -20.80
CA ALA A 314 -25.05 48.87 -21.27
C ALA A 314 -26.51 49.08 -20.84
N GLU A 315 -27.24 48.00 -20.59
CA GLU A 315 -28.62 48.00 -20.11
C GLU A 315 -28.69 47.92 -18.57
N ALA A 316 -27.59 47.52 -17.92
CA ALA A 316 -27.61 47.06 -16.55
C ALA A 316 -26.36 47.40 -15.72
N ASP A 317 -26.59 47.67 -14.43
CA ASP A 317 -25.59 47.85 -13.37
C ASP A 317 -25.82 46.82 -12.25
N ILE A 318 -24.72 46.28 -11.70
CA ILE A 318 -24.70 45.31 -10.60
C ILE A 318 -23.74 45.77 -9.49
N SER A 319 -24.16 45.75 -8.21
CA SER A 319 -23.33 46.25 -7.11
C SER A 319 -23.71 45.68 -5.73
N PRO A 320 -22.84 44.85 -5.11
CA PRO A 320 -21.44 44.61 -5.50
C PRO A 320 -21.28 43.59 -6.64
N ALA A 321 -20.34 43.85 -7.57
CA ALA A 321 -19.99 42.92 -8.65
C ALA A 321 -19.35 41.59 -8.18
N SER A 322 -19.18 41.38 -6.87
CA SER A 322 -18.73 40.13 -6.28
C SER A 322 -19.14 39.98 -4.81
N LEU A 323 -19.35 38.73 -4.37
CA LEU A 323 -19.53 38.36 -2.97
C LEU A 323 -18.39 37.43 -2.54
N THR A 324 -17.71 37.79 -1.46
CA THR A 324 -16.60 37.01 -0.88
C THR A 324 -17.05 36.28 0.38
N PHE A 325 -16.74 35.00 0.47
CA PHE A 325 -17.05 34.11 1.58
C PHE A 325 -15.74 33.58 2.19
N THR A 326 -15.65 33.55 3.51
CA THR A 326 -14.52 32.97 4.25
C THR A 326 -14.94 31.65 4.90
N PRO A 327 -13.98 30.79 5.31
CA PRO A 327 -14.30 29.54 6.03
C PRO A 327 -15.07 29.73 7.34
N ASP A 328 -15.09 30.93 7.92
CA ASP A 328 -15.82 31.26 9.15
C ASP A 328 -17.22 31.85 8.88
N ASP A 329 -17.52 32.27 7.65
CA ASP A 329 -18.78 32.94 7.28
C ASP A 329 -19.54 32.31 6.09
N PHE A 330 -19.05 31.20 5.54
CA PHE A 330 -19.58 30.52 4.36
C PHE A 330 -21.10 30.24 4.39
N GLY A 331 -21.62 29.83 5.56
CA GLY A 331 -23.04 29.53 5.78
C GLY A 331 -23.92 30.76 6.05
N ASN A 332 -23.34 31.96 6.09
CA ASN A 332 -24.12 33.19 6.20
C ASN A 332 -24.70 33.58 4.84
N VAL A 333 -26.01 33.79 4.80
CA VAL A 333 -26.70 34.28 3.60
C VAL A 333 -26.25 35.72 3.33
N ARG A 334 -25.53 35.93 2.23
CA ARG A 334 -25.13 37.27 1.76
C ARG A 334 -26.15 37.79 0.76
N THR A 335 -26.41 39.10 0.79
CA THR A 335 -27.40 39.78 -0.08
C THR A 335 -26.71 40.79 -0.98
N ASP A 336 -27.00 40.74 -2.28
CA ASP A 336 -26.71 41.84 -3.21
C ASP A 336 -27.93 42.79 -3.25
N ALA A 337 -27.67 44.09 -3.27
CA ALA A 337 -28.66 45.13 -3.09
C ALA A 337 -29.11 45.83 -4.39
N LEU A 338 -28.44 45.60 -5.53
CA LEU A 338 -28.67 46.42 -6.74
C LEU A 338 -28.56 45.62 -8.06
N TYR A 339 -29.70 45.45 -8.74
CA TYR A 339 -29.81 45.22 -10.20
C TYR A 339 -30.69 46.30 -10.84
N SER A 340 -30.16 47.05 -11.79
CA SER A 340 -30.95 47.67 -12.88
C SER A 340 -30.32 47.22 -14.22
N ALA A 341 -30.87 47.36 -15.42
CA ALA A 341 -32.26 47.36 -15.90
C ALA A 341 -32.34 46.33 -17.07
N LEU A 342 -33.53 46.05 -17.63
CA LEU A 342 -33.76 45.44 -18.96
C LEU A 342 -35.29 45.31 -19.20
N THR A 343 -35.76 45.42 -20.44
CA THR A 343 -37.20 45.27 -20.78
C THR A 343 -37.52 44.00 -21.58
N ALA A 344 -38.77 43.54 -21.47
CA ALA A 344 -39.20 42.18 -21.81
C ALA A 344 -39.37 41.88 -23.33
N GLY A 345 -38.61 42.56 -24.20
CA GLY A 345 -38.63 42.37 -25.65
C GLY A 345 -37.40 41.62 -26.22
N ASP A 346 -36.22 41.79 -25.60
CA ASP A 346 -34.93 41.37 -26.17
C ASP A 346 -34.24 40.21 -25.41
N LEU A 347 -35.01 39.41 -24.66
CA LEU A 347 -34.53 38.13 -24.10
C LEU A 347 -35.41 36.96 -24.58
N VAL A 348 -35.01 36.37 -25.72
CA VAL A 348 -35.41 35.01 -26.10
C VAL A 348 -34.25 34.07 -25.77
N PHE A 349 -34.32 33.43 -24.61
CA PHE A 349 -33.46 32.31 -24.25
C PHE A 349 -34.23 31.20 -23.55
N SER A 350 -34.18 30.02 -24.17
CA SER A 350 -34.36 28.71 -23.58
C SER A 350 -33.18 27.87 -24.10
N SER A 351 -32.30 27.29 -23.29
CA SER A 351 -32.22 27.17 -21.83
C SER A 351 -30.76 26.91 -21.43
N GLU A 352 -30.30 27.37 -20.25
CA GLU A 352 -29.02 26.93 -19.70
C GLU A 352 -29.10 26.71 -18.18
N ASP A 353 -29.49 25.49 -17.79
CA ASP A 353 -28.87 24.80 -16.66
C ASP A 353 -28.60 23.35 -17.09
N ASN A 354 -27.47 22.81 -16.67
CA ASN A 354 -27.06 21.43 -16.97
C ASN A 354 -27.27 20.52 -15.75
N ASP A 355 -28.53 20.44 -15.30
CA ASP A 355 -29.25 19.18 -15.08
C ASP A 355 -30.72 19.46 -14.70
N SER A 356 -31.68 18.84 -15.41
CA SER A 356 -33.04 19.40 -15.54
C SER A 356 -34.08 18.95 -14.49
N ALA A 357 -34.84 19.92 -13.96
CA ALA A 357 -36.03 19.71 -13.12
C ALA A 357 -37.13 20.78 -13.38
N GLY A 358 -37.85 20.67 -14.50
CA GLY A 358 -38.93 21.60 -14.88
C GLY A 358 -40.33 21.26 -14.34
N ILE A 359 -41.33 22.08 -14.70
CA ILE A 359 -42.76 21.80 -14.49
C ILE A 359 -43.45 21.71 -15.85
N ASN A 360 -44.17 20.62 -16.12
CA ASN A 360 -45.04 20.48 -17.28
C ASN A 360 -46.50 20.79 -16.91
N VAL A 361 -47.11 21.74 -17.61
CA VAL A 361 -48.55 22.03 -17.55
C VAL A 361 -49.17 21.62 -18.87
N SER A 362 -50.12 20.68 -18.85
CA SER A 362 -50.81 20.27 -20.08
C SER A 362 -51.63 21.41 -20.67
N ALA A 363 -51.80 21.44 -21.99
CA ALA A 363 -52.80 22.30 -22.62
C ALA A 363 -54.18 22.11 -21.94
N VAL A 364 -54.91 23.20 -21.72
CA VAL A 364 -56.24 23.16 -21.09
C VAL A 364 -57.21 22.43 -22.03
N THR A 365 -57.81 21.36 -21.55
CA THR A 365 -58.84 20.61 -22.28
C THR A 365 -60.23 20.97 -21.75
N GLY A 366 -61.18 21.14 -22.66
CA GLY A 366 -62.51 21.70 -22.37
C GLY A 366 -62.64 23.17 -22.77
N ARG A 367 -63.85 23.61 -23.11
CA ARG A 367 -64.15 25.03 -23.39
C ARG A 367 -64.53 25.74 -22.09
N VAL A 368 -63.74 26.72 -21.69
CA VAL A 368 -64.14 27.75 -20.71
C VAL A 368 -64.88 28.86 -21.44
N SER A 369 -66.02 29.29 -20.89
CA SER A 369 -66.85 30.37 -21.43
C SER A 369 -67.51 31.15 -20.28
N GLU A 370 -67.99 32.37 -20.55
CA GLU A 370 -68.57 33.22 -19.50
C GLU A 370 -69.92 32.69 -18.97
N ASP A 371 -70.59 31.80 -19.72
CA ASP A 371 -71.80 31.08 -19.29
C ASP A 371 -71.48 29.81 -18.46
N GLY A 372 -70.20 29.59 -18.14
CA GLY A 372 -69.68 28.42 -17.44
C GLY A 372 -69.01 27.40 -18.35
N GLY A 373 -68.15 26.58 -17.75
CA GLY A 373 -67.39 25.51 -18.41
C GLY A 373 -66.15 25.15 -17.61
N THR A 374 -65.83 23.86 -17.51
CA THR A 374 -64.67 23.37 -16.75
C THR A 374 -63.50 23.11 -17.69
N GLY A 375 -62.44 23.90 -17.57
CA GLY A 375 -61.15 23.60 -18.18
C GLY A 375 -60.33 22.69 -17.26
N ILE A 376 -59.76 21.61 -17.80
CA ILE A 376 -58.91 20.69 -17.05
C ILE A 376 -57.49 20.76 -17.63
N PHE A 377 -56.53 21.01 -16.75
CA PHE A 377 -55.10 20.87 -17.03
C PHE A 377 -54.44 20.03 -15.93
N THR A 378 -53.34 19.36 -16.29
CA THR A 378 -52.53 18.59 -15.35
C THR A 378 -51.22 19.32 -15.13
N VAL A 379 -50.82 19.51 -13.88
CA VAL A 379 -49.48 19.98 -13.52
C VAL A 379 -48.66 18.78 -13.08
N ARG A 380 -47.47 18.59 -13.66
CA ARG A 380 -46.50 17.57 -13.26
C ARG A 380 -45.14 18.23 -13.04
N LEU A 381 -44.49 17.88 -11.94
CA LEU A 381 -43.08 18.15 -11.77
C LEU A 381 -42.30 17.11 -12.60
N ASN A 382 -41.24 17.53 -13.27
CA ASN A 382 -40.41 16.64 -14.09
C ASN A 382 -39.40 15.85 -13.25
N SER A 383 -39.22 16.21 -11.97
CA SER A 383 -38.49 15.43 -10.96
C SER A 383 -39.09 15.67 -9.55
N GLU A 384 -38.57 14.96 -8.54
CA GLU A 384 -39.02 15.04 -7.15
C GLU A 384 -38.38 16.24 -6.41
N PRO A 385 -39.17 17.12 -5.75
CA PRO A 385 -38.66 18.33 -5.13
C PRO A 385 -38.08 18.11 -3.73
N ALA A 386 -36.94 18.73 -3.42
CA ALA A 386 -36.26 18.63 -2.13
C ALA A 386 -36.93 19.39 -0.95
N GLY A 387 -38.22 19.76 -1.05
CA GLY A 387 -38.94 20.54 -0.02
C GLY A 387 -40.43 20.78 -0.34
N GLU A 388 -41.14 21.48 0.56
CA GLU A 388 -42.57 21.75 0.41
C GLU A 388 -42.87 22.67 -0.80
N VAL A 389 -43.48 22.13 -1.85
CA VAL A 389 -43.88 22.91 -3.04
C VAL A 389 -45.27 23.52 -2.85
N ARG A 390 -45.34 24.86 -2.79
CA ARG A 390 -46.61 25.61 -2.73
C ARG A 390 -46.99 26.20 -4.09
N LEU A 391 -48.00 25.61 -4.72
CA LEU A 391 -48.57 26.11 -5.97
C LEU A 391 -49.68 27.14 -5.68
N ARG A 392 -49.40 28.43 -5.90
CA ARG A 392 -50.40 29.49 -5.78
C ARG A 392 -51.04 29.77 -7.15
N ILE A 393 -52.30 29.35 -7.31
CA ILE A 393 -53.12 29.72 -8.46
C ILE A 393 -53.63 31.15 -8.25
N VAL A 394 -53.43 32.03 -9.23
CA VAL A 394 -53.95 33.41 -9.25
C VAL A 394 -54.72 33.67 -10.54
N SER A 395 -55.87 34.33 -10.39
CA SER A 395 -56.63 34.93 -11.49
C SER A 395 -56.08 36.33 -11.79
N ASP A 396 -56.03 36.70 -13.07
CA ASP A 396 -55.72 38.06 -13.53
C ASP A 396 -56.94 39.00 -13.46
N ARG A 397 -58.16 38.45 -13.37
CA ARG A 397 -59.39 39.21 -13.04
C ARG A 397 -59.49 39.47 -11.52
N PRO A 398 -59.62 40.74 -11.07
CA PRO A 398 -59.77 41.08 -9.64
C PRO A 398 -61.08 40.62 -8.99
N ASP A 399 -62.13 40.45 -9.78
CA ASP A 399 -63.51 40.31 -9.28
C ASP A 399 -64.00 38.84 -9.21
N ALA A 400 -63.14 37.88 -9.57
CA ALA A 400 -63.47 36.46 -9.54
C ALA A 400 -63.26 35.89 -8.12
N ALA A 401 -64.33 35.80 -7.34
CA ALA A 401 -64.30 35.20 -6.02
C ALA A 401 -63.88 33.72 -6.08
N VAL A 402 -62.66 33.43 -5.63
CA VAL A 402 -62.27 32.06 -5.23
C VAL A 402 -63.08 31.72 -3.97
N PRO A 403 -63.86 30.64 -3.93
CA PRO A 403 -64.65 30.31 -2.75
C PRO A 403 -63.76 30.05 -1.53
N ASP A 404 -64.19 30.50 -0.35
CA ASP A 404 -63.47 30.32 0.92
C ASP A 404 -63.10 28.85 1.15
N ALA A 405 -61.79 28.56 1.20
CA ALA A 405 -61.27 27.30 1.70
C ALA A 405 -60.94 27.47 3.21
N PRO A 406 -61.40 26.56 4.08
CA PRO A 406 -61.36 26.80 5.53
C PRO A 406 -59.98 26.57 6.15
N GLU A 407 -59.60 27.43 7.09
CA GLU A 407 -58.57 27.10 8.08
C GLU A 407 -59.18 26.18 9.16
N TYR A 408 -58.67 24.95 9.34
CA TYR A 408 -58.20 24.42 10.64
C TYR A 408 -57.64 22.97 10.56
N ARG A 409 -56.32 22.87 10.78
CA ARG A 409 -55.54 21.89 11.58
C ARG A 409 -56.02 20.42 11.75
N THR A 410 -55.15 19.53 11.25
CA THR A 410 -54.81 18.15 11.69
C THR A 410 -55.79 16.98 11.53
N ALA A 411 -55.25 15.89 10.95
CA ALA A 411 -55.84 14.58 10.62
C ALA A 411 -56.93 14.59 9.51
N ALA A 412 -56.75 13.93 8.36
CA ALA A 412 -55.62 13.11 7.88
C ALA A 412 -55.33 13.41 6.40
N SER A 413 -54.15 13.95 6.12
CA SER A 413 -53.54 13.90 4.79
C SER A 413 -53.21 12.45 4.46
N ALA A 414 -53.50 11.99 3.23
CA ALA A 414 -52.89 10.77 2.72
C ALA A 414 -51.36 10.93 2.82
N ALA A 415 -50.70 10.02 3.54
CA ALA A 415 -49.38 10.28 4.11
C ALA A 415 -48.24 10.22 3.07
N ALA A 416 -48.08 11.29 2.29
CA ALA A 416 -46.80 11.68 1.73
C ALA A 416 -45.94 12.25 2.87
N SER A 417 -45.34 11.34 3.64
CA SER A 417 -44.56 11.69 4.82
C SER A 417 -43.17 12.19 4.42
N THR A 418 -42.84 13.43 4.76
CA THR A 418 -41.45 13.83 4.96
C THR A 418 -40.93 13.15 6.23
N VAL A 419 -40.57 11.88 6.10
CA VAL A 419 -39.56 11.29 6.98
C VAL A 419 -38.21 11.78 6.46
N ALA A 420 -37.21 11.91 7.33
CA ALA A 420 -35.82 11.82 6.88
C ALA A 420 -35.61 10.50 6.13
N TYR A 421 -34.44 10.28 5.50
CA TYR A 421 -33.97 8.92 5.26
C TYR A 421 -33.48 8.30 6.59
N ASP A 422 -34.44 8.17 7.49
CA ASP A 422 -34.54 7.08 8.44
C ASP A 422 -34.59 5.77 7.63
N ASN A 423 -33.87 4.75 8.10
CA ASN A 423 -33.59 3.52 7.37
C ASN A 423 -34.77 2.53 7.46
N GLU A 424 -36.00 3.03 7.37
CA GLU A 424 -37.20 2.28 7.74
C GLU A 424 -38.08 1.83 6.57
N ARG A 425 -38.03 2.49 5.41
CA ARG A 425 -38.95 2.22 4.29
C ARG A 425 -38.27 1.45 3.13
N PRO A 426 -38.64 0.17 2.87
CA PRO A 426 -37.98 -0.70 1.89
C PRO A 426 -37.89 -0.14 0.46
N ALA A 427 -36.68 -0.15 -0.11
CA ALA A 427 -36.37 0.24 -1.48
C ALA A 427 -35.30 -0.67 -2.11
N VAL A 428 -35.37 -0.84 -3.44
CA VAL A 428 -34.30 -1.42 -4.28
C VAL A 428 -33.52 -0.25 -4.89
N LEU A 429 -32.20 -0.38 -4.97
CA LEU A 429 -31.29 0.62 -5.52
C LEU A 429 -30.44 -0.04 -6.61
N ILE A 430 -30.23 0.66 -7.73
CA ILE A 430 -29.34 0.25 -8.81
C ILE A 430 -28.27 1.34 -8.96
N SER A 431 -27.01 0.95 -9.12
CA SER A 431 -25.90 1.87 -9.34
C SER A 431 -24.86 1.25 -10.28
N SER A 432 -24.11 2.07 -11.01
CA SER A 432 -22.99 1.63 -11.84
C SER A 432 -21.93 2.73 -11.91
N ALA A 433 -20.68 2.33 -12.17
CA ALA A 433 -19.60 3.25 -12.51
C ALA A 433 -19.65 3.71 -13.99
N SER A 434 -20.47 3.06 -14.85
CA SER A 434 -20.57 3.37 -16.28
C SER A 434 -21.97 3.07 -16.81
N ALA A 435 -22.77 4.10 -17.08
CA ALA A 435 -24.12 3.97 -17.65
C ALA A 435 -24.14 3.70 -19.18
N VAL A 436 -23.09 3.06 -19.70
CA VAL A 436 -22.81 2.93 -21.13
C VAL A 436 -22.28 1.52 -21.44
N THR A 437 -22.88 0.89 -22.45
CA THR A 437 -22.37 -0.31 -23.15
C THR A 437 -21.96 0.04 -24.58
N ASP A 438 -21.28 -0.86 -25.28
CA ASP A 438 -21.08 -0.74 -26.72
C ASP A 438 -21.17 -2.09 -27.45
N GLU A 439 -21.39 -1.98 -28.75
CA GLU A 439 -21.61 -3.10 -29.68
C GLU A 439 -20.33 -3.86 -30.03
N ASN A 440 -19.15 -3.36 -29.63
CA ASN A 440 -17.92 -4.14 -29.64
C ASN A 440 -17.86 -5.13 -28.46
N GLY A 441 -18.92 -5.19 -27.64
CA GLY A 441 -19.06 -6.09 -26.51
C GLY A 441 -18.58 -5.49 -25.19
N ARG A 442 -18.51 -4.16 -25.06
CA ARG A 442 -18.25 -3.51 -23.77
C ARG A 442 -19.42 -3.69 -22.83
N GLU A 443 -19.16 -4.42 -21.77
CA GLU A 443 -20.09 -4.68 -20.67
C GLU A 443 -20.07 -3.54 -19.63
N SER A 444 -21.22 -3.30 -19.01
CA SER A 444 -21.34 -2.51 -17.78
C SER A 444 -21.74 -3.42 -16.63
N ILE A 445 -21.12 -3.20 -15.47
CA ILE A 445 -21.47 -3.87 -14.22
C ILE A 445 -22.34 -2.92 -13.41
N LEU A 446 -23.53 -3.38 -13.02
CA LEU A 446 -24.44 -2.68 -12.13
C LEU A 446 -24.49 -3.40 -10.78
N THR A 447 -24.41 -2.65 -9.69
CA THR A 447 -24.64 -3.15 -8.33
C THR A 447 -26.09 -2.88 -7.96
N VAL A 448 -26.83 -3.96 -7.69
CA VAL A 448 -28.23 -3.93 -7.22
C VAL A 448 -28.25 -4.24 -5.73
N ARG A 449 -28.79 -3.33 -4.92
CA ARG A 449 -28.80 -3.42 -3.45
C ARG A 449 -30.15 -2.99 -2.86
N LEU A 450 -30.35 -3.18 -1.57
CA LEU A 450 -31.48 -2.64 -0.80
C LEU A 450 -31.03 -1.43 0.03
N ASN A 451 -31.98 -0.62 0.50
CA ASN A 451 -31.71 0.47 1.44
C ASN A 451 -31.86 0.09 2.93
N LYS A 452 -32.32 -1.13 3.22
CA LYS A 452 -32.51 -1.68 4.56
C LYS A 452 -32.23 -3.18 4.55
N GLU A 453 -31.76 -3.72 5.68
CA GLU A 453 -31.64 -5.15 5.92
C GLU A 453 -33.01 -5.84 5.82
N PRO A 454 -33.18 -6.84 4.93
CA PRO A 454 -34.44 -7.55 4.78
C PRO A 454 -34.53 -8.71 5.78
N ALA A 455 -35.72 -8.99 6.32
CA ALA A 455 -35.89 -10.10 7.27
C ALA A 455 -35.69 -11.51 6.64
N ALA A 456 -35.67 -11.61 5.32
CA ALA A 456 -35.44 -12.83 4.53
C ALA A 456 -34.86 -12.48 3.15
N GLY A 457 -34.40 -13.48 2.39
CA GLY A 457 -33.84 -13.26 1.05
C GLY A 457 -34.86 -12.68 0.07
N VAL A 458 -34.62 -11.47 -0.43
CA VAL A 458 -35.45 -10.78 -1.43
C VAL A 458 -34.98 -11.17 -2.83
N ILE A 459 -35.88 -11.69 -3.65
CA ILE A 459 -35.59 -12.03 -5.06
C ILE A 459 -35.92 -10.79 -5.90
N ILE A 460 -34.91 -10.27 -6.60
CA ILE A 460 -35.03 -9.14 -7.51
C ILE A 460 -35.02 -9.67 -8.95
N ASN A 461 -36.10 -9.46 -9.68
CA ASN A 461 -36.19 -9.73 -11.11
C ASN A 461 -35.61 -8.55 -11.89
N LEU A 462 -34.84 -8.84 -12.93
CA LEU A 462 -34.07 -7.89 -13.71
C LEU A 462 -34.41 -8.03 -15.20
N ALA A 463 -34.70 -6.91 -15.86
CA ALA A 463 -35.04 -6.86 -17.27
C ALA A 463 -34.52 -5.58 -17.91
N VAL A 464 -34.32 -5.61 -19.23
CA VAL A 464 -34.09 -4.42 -20.06
C VAL A 464 -35.39 -4.00 -20.75
N SER A 465 -35.56 -2.70 -20.98
CA SER A 465 -36.74 -2.17 -21.70
C SER A 465 -36.72 -2.45 -23.19
N ASP A 466 -35.53 -2.59 -23.76
CA ASP A 466 -35.32 -3.03 -25.12
C ASP A 466 -34.26 -4.14 -25.14
N ALA A 467 -34.57 -5.25 -25.81
CA ALA A 467 -33.72 -6.42 -25.93
C ALA A 467 -33.02 -6.51 -27.29
N ALA A 468 -33.29 -5.59 -28.22
CA ALA A 468 -32.44 -5.36 -29.38
C ALA A 468 -31.14 -4.64 -28.98
N GLU A 469 -31.20 -3.80 -27.95
CA GLU A 469 -30.09 -2.95 -27.47
C GLU A 469 -29.12 -3.64 -26.51
N ALA A 470 -29.64 -4.50 -25.63
CA ALA A 470 -28.85 -5.05 -24.55
C ALA A 470 -29.36 -6.40 -24.05
N GLU A 471 -28.42 -7.20 -23.56
CA GLU A 471 -28.69 -8.39 -22.75
C GLU A 471 -28.27 -8.14 -21.29
N ILE A 472 -28.99 -8.75 -20.35
CA ILE A 472 -28.73 -8.65 -18.92
C ILE A 472 -28.59 -10.03 -18.27
N SER A 473 -27.53 -10.21 -17.49
CA SER A 473 -27.21 -11.48 -16.83
C SER A 473 -26.59 -11.26 -15.43
N PRO A 474 -27.11 -11.93 -14.38
CA PRO A 474 -28.30 -12.77 -14.38
C PRO A 474 -29.60 -11.95 -14.43
N GLN A 475 -30.68 -12.56 -14.92
CA GLN A 475 -32.03 -11.96 -14.92
C GLN A 475 -32.72 -11.97 -13.56
N THR A 476 -32.12 -12.61 -12.55
CA THR A 476 -32.57 -12.53 -11.15
C THR A 476 -31.37 -12.51 -10.20
N VAL A 477 -31.47 -11.75 -9.11
CA VAL A 477 -30.51 -11.77 -7.99
C VAL A 477 -31.24 -11.90 -6.66
N THR A 478 -30.61 -12.52 -5.67
CA THR A 478 -31.17 -12.66 -4.32
C THR A 478 -30.35 -11.85 -3.32
N LEU A 479 -30.99 -10.92 -2.62
CA LEU A 479 -30.39 -10.07 -1.60
C LEU A 479 -30.80 -10.52 -0.21
N THR A 480 -29.84 -10.85 0.63
CA THR A 480 -29.98 -11.45 1.98
C THR A 480 -29.53 -10.48 3.07
N PRO A 481 -29.77 -10.76 4.37
CA PRO A 481 -29.21 -10.00 5.48
C PRO A 481 -27.69 -9.75 5.40
N ASP A 482 -26.93 -10.63 4.76
CA ASP A 482 -25.47 -10.53 4.68
C ASP A 482 -24.95 -9.65 3.53
N ASN A 483 -25.75 -9.48 2.45
CA ASN A 483 -25.30 -8.77 1.23
C ASN A 483 -26.25 -7.66 0.74
N TRP A 484 -27.33 -7.35 1.45
CA TRP A 484 -28.31 -6.36 0.99
C TRP A 484 -27.71 -4.97 0.76
N ASN A 485 -26.66 -4.56 1.48
CA ASN A 485 -26.07 -3.21 1.38
C ASN A 485 -24.84 -3.16 0.45
N SER A 486 -24.03 -4.22 0.44
CA SER A 486 -22.94 -4.39 -0.54
C SER A 486 -23.48 -4.67 -1.94
N GLY A 487 -24.65 -5.29 -2.03
CA GLY A 487 -25.38 -5.56 -3.26
C GLY A 487 -24.92 -6.84 -3.99
N ALA A 488 -25.63 -7.13 -5.08
CA ALA A 488 -25.26 -8.14 -6.06
C ALA A 488 -24.87 -7.45 -7.37
N GLU A 489 -23.81 -7.94 -8.01
CA GLU A 489 -23.37 -7.46 -9.32
C GLU A 489 -24.16 -8.13 -10.45
N VAL A 490 -24.52 -7.34 -11.45
CA VAL A 490 -25.29 -7.73 -12.64
C VAL A 490 -24.56 -7.17 -13.85
N THR A 491 -24.32 -8.01 -14.85
CA THR A 491 -23.65 -7.59 -16.09
C THR A 491 -24.70 -7.26 -17.14
N VAL A 492 -24.56 -6.10 -17.77
CA VAL A 492 -25.35 -5.67 -18.93
C VAL A 492 -24.41 -5.48 -20.10
N LYS A 493 -24.78 -6.05 -21.24
CA LYS A 493 -23.97 -6.07 -22.45
C LYS A 493 -24.73 -5.47 -23.62
N GLY A 494 -24.07 -4.60 -24.39
CA GLY A 494 -24.62 -4.09 -25.65
C GLY A 494 -24.80 -5.21 -26.67
N VAL A 495 -25.91 -5.19 -27.39
CA VAL A 495 -26.19 -6.08 -28.53
C VAL A 495 -25.97 -5.28 -29.80
N ASN A 496 -25.24 -5.86 -30.76
CA ASN A 496 -25.10 -5.32 -32.11
C ASN A 496 -26.25 -5.86 -32.96
N ASP A 497 -27.07 -4.97 -33.51
CA ASP A 497 -28.18 -5.32 -34.40
C ASP A 497 -27.81 -5.17 -35.90
N GLY A 498 -26.81 -4.34 -36.19
CA GLY A 498 -26.14 -4.22 -37.48
C GLY A 498 -26.70 -3.14 -38.42
N ASP A 499 -27.50 -2.20 -37.91
CA ASP A 499 -28.05 -1.07 -38.64
C ASP A 499 -27.42 0.27 -38.16
N GLU A 500 -27.00 1.15 -39.09
CA GLU A 500 -26.39 2.45 -38.77
C GLU A 500 -27.47 3.49 -38.35
N ASP A 501 -28.00 3.36 -37.13
CA ASP A 501 -29.11 4.21 -36.62
C ASP A 501 -28.72 5.17 -35.46
N GLY A 502 -27.59 4.92 -34.80
CA GLY A 502 -26.96 5.80 -33.81
C GLY A 502 -27.22 5.41 -32.34
N GLN A 503 -26.65 6.18 -31.40
CA GLN A 503 -26.67 5.84 -29.97
C GLN A 503 -28.09 5.74 -29.37
N ALA A 504 -28.56 4.52 -29.20
CA ALA A 504 -29.84 4.23 -28.59
C ALA A 504 -29.79 4.21 -27.04
N ALA A 505 -30.97 4.35 -26.43
CA ALA A 505 -31.14 4.50 -24.98
C ALA A 505 -32.20 3.53 -24.44
N TYR A 506 -31.82 2.75 -23.43
CA TYR A 506 -32.66 1.72 -22.82
C TYR A 506 -32.65 1.84 -21.29
N GLN A 507 -33.52 1.09 -20.61
CA GLN A 507 -33.65 1.07 -19.15
C GLN A 507 -33.40 -0.34 -18.63
N VAL A 508 -32.65 -0.46 -17.53
CA VAL A 508 -32.58 -1.67 -16.71
C VAL A 508 -33.57 -1.53 -15.56
N SER A 509 -34.62 -2.36 -15.52
CA SER A 509 -35.56 -2.41 -14.41
C SER A 509 -35.22 -3.53 -13.42
N ALA A 510 -35.23 -3.23 -12.13
CA ALA A 510 -35.10 -4.18 -11.03
C ALA A 510 -36.38 -4.17 -10.19
N SER A 511 -37.05 -5.31 -10.00
CA SER A 511 -38.31 -5.40 -9.25
C SER A 511 -38.29 -6.57 -8.26
N ALA A 512 -38.52 -6.28 -6.98
CA ALA A 512 -38.60 -7.28 -5.93
C ALA A 512 -39.87 -8.14 -6.08
N ASP A 513 -39.71 -9.46 -6.12
CA ASP A 513 -40.82 -10.38 -6.25
C ASP A 513 -41.77 -10.31 -5.04
N VAL A 514 -43.07 -10.36 -5.35
CA VAL A 514 -44.18 -10.15 -4.43
C VAL A 514 -44.15 -11.15 -3.26
N SER A 515 -43.54 -12.33 -3.45
CA SER A 515 -43.50 -13.42 -2.46
C SER A 515 -42.24 -13.49 -1.59
N SER A 516 -41.18 -12.72 -1.90
CA SER A 516 -39.83 -12.95 -1.36
C SER A 516 -39.58 -12.33 0.04
N ALA A 517 -39.98 -11.08 0.25
CA ALA A 517 -40.13 -10.47 1.57
C ALA A 517 -41.31 -9.49 1.55
N ALA A 518 -42.26 -9.62 2.47
CA ALA A 518 -43.50 -8.86 2.46
C ALA A 518 -43.28 -7.34 2.53
N GLU A 519 -42.17 -6.90 3.13
CA GLU A 519 -41.81 -5.49 3.27
C GLU A 519 -41.23 -4.90 1.96
N PHE A 520 -40.54 -5.70 1.13
CA PHE A 520 -40.02 -5.31 -0.19
C PHE A 520 -40.99 -5.64 -1.34
N SER A 521 -42.15 -6.23 -1.05
CA SER A 521 -43.11 -6.71 -2.04
C SER A 521 -43.59 -5.59 -2.99
N GLY A 522 -43.33 -5.73 -4.29
CA GLY A 522 -43.73 -4.75 -5.32
C GLY A 522 -42.85 -3.49 -5.39
N VAL A 523 -41.75 -3.43 -4.64
CA VAL A 523 -40.73 -2.39 -4.78
C VAL A 523 -39.98 -2.57 -6.10
N SER A 524 -39.72 -1.48 -6.82
CA SER A 524 -38.95 -1.50 -8.05
C SER A 524 -38.09 -0.24 -8.24
N ALA A 525 -37.07 -0.36 -9.07
CA ALA A 525 -36.17 0.70 -9.50
C ALA A 525 -35.87 0.54 -11.00
N SER A 526 -35.47 1.63 -11.65
CA SER A 526 -35.00 1.64 -13.04
C SER A 526 -33.71 2.44 -13.16
N TYR A 527 -32.80 1.99 -14.02
CA TYR A 527 -31.51 2.62 -14.28
C TYR A 527 -31.34 2.85 -15.78
N ALA A 528 -31.11 4.10 -16.18
CA ALA A 528 -30.98 4.49 -17.58
C ALA A 528 -29.59 4.13 -18.12
N MET A 529 -29.56 3.58 -19.32
CA MET A 529 -28.35 3.14 -20.02
C MET A 529 -28.35 3.64 -21.47
N ARG A 530 -27.17 3.66 -22.09
CA ARG A 530 -26.99 3.92 -23.53
C ARG A 530 -26.12 2.84 -24.15
N ASN A 531 -26.51 2.40 -25.35
CA ASN A 531 -25.66 1.57 -26.21
C ASN A 531 -24.92 2.49 -27.19
N LEU A 532 -23.67 2.17 -27.52
CA LEU A 532 -22.89 2.94 -28.50
C LEU A 532 -22.71 2.14 -29.79
N ASP A 533 -23.37 2.63 -30.83
CA ASP A 533 -23.18 2.30 -32.25
C ASP A 533 -21.70 2.36 -32.64
N ASN A 534 -21.25 1.31 -33.33
CA ASN A 534 -19.89 1.12 -33.84
C ASN A 534 -19.80 0.91 -35.36
N ASP A 535 -20.92 0.93 -36.11
CA ASP A 535 -20.96 0.52 -37.52
C ASP A 535 -20.54 1.65 -38.50
N GLY A 536 -20.23 2.85 -37.97
CA GLY A 536 -19.65 3.98 -38.69
C GLY A 536 -18.14 3.85 -39.04
N LEU A 537 -17.82 3.37 -40.24
CA LEU A 537 -16.43 3.25 -40.75
C LEU A 537 -15.72 4.60 -41.01
N MET A 538 -14.59 4.84 -40.31
CA MET A 538 -13.59 5.83 -40.75
C MET A 538 -12.66 5.27 -41.84
N PRO A 539 -12.38 5.99 -42.94
CA PRO A 539 -11.51 5.50 -44.01
C PRO A 539 -10.03 5.50 -43.61
N GLN A 540 -9.39 4.32 -43.62
CA GLN A 540 -7.96 4.21 -43.32
C GLN A 540 -7.06 4.87 -44.36
N VAL A 541 -6.30 5.89 -43.94
CA VAL A 541 -5.18 6.44 -44.70
C VAL A 541 -3.92 5.62 -44.44
N THR A 542 -3.63 4.64 -45.31
CA THR A 542 -2.40 3.85 -45.23
C THR A 542 -1.18 4.65 -45.72
N LEU A 543 -0.31 5.09 -44.81
CA LEU A 543 1.03 5.55 -45.16
C LEU A 543 1.90 4.36 -45.59
N LYS A 544 2.30 4.31 -46.87
CA LYS A 544 3.21 3.28 -47.39
C LYS A 544 4.67 3.63 -47.12
N SER A 545 5.34 2.84 -46.29
CA SER A 545 6.80 2.84 -46.14
C SER A 545 7.51 2.39 -47.43
N PRO A 546 8.78 2.81 -47.69
CA PRO A 546 9.48 2.48 -48.92
C PRO A 546 9.74 0.96 -49.04
N GLN A 547 9.38 0.37 -50.18
CA GLN A 547 9.70 -1.02 -50.49
C GLN A 547 11.22 -1.18 -50.69
N LYS A 548 11.78 -2.21 -50.07
CA LYS A 548 13.20 -2.57 -50.19
C LYS A 548 13.35 -3.62 -51.28
N ASP A 549 13.67 -3.18 -52.50
CA ASP A 549 13.90 -4.04 -53.67
C ASP A 549 14.83 -5.23 -53.37
N ARG A 550 14.33 -6.46 -53.52
CA ARG A 550 15.12 -7.66 -53.81
C ARG A 550 14.30 -8.69 -54.59
N ASN A 551 14.87 -9.10 -55.75
CA ASN A 551 14.49 -10.11 -56.75
C ASN A 551 14.08 -9.43 -58.07
N PHE A 552 14.96 -9.20 -59.05
CA PHE A 552 15.96 -10.09 -59.67
C PHE A 552 15.32 -11.31 -60.35
N GLN A 553 15.04 -11.19 -61.66
CA GLN A 553 15.35 -12.15 -62.73
C GLN A 553 14.93 -11.56 -64.10
N GLN A 554 15.85 -11.62 -65.08
CA GLN A 554 15.71 -12.01 -66.50
C GLN A 554 14.45 -11.68 -67.34
N GLU A 555 14.50 -11.41 -68.66
CA GLU A 555 15.59 -11.18 -69.64
C GLU A 555 14.97 -10.69 -70.98
N HIS A 556 15.80 -10.14 -71.90
CA HIS A 556 15.48 -9.81 -73.31
C HIS A 556 14.40 -8.71 -73.57
N ARG A 557 14.54 -7.81 -74.56
CA ARG A 557 15.42 -7.72 -75.74
C ARG A 557 16.11 -6.37 -75.86
#